data_AF-A0A0J6IIF2-F1
#
_entry.id   AF-A0A0J6IIF2-F1
#
_cell.length_a   1.000
_cell.length_b   1.000
_cell.length_c   1.000
_cell.angle_alpha   90.00
_cell.angle_beta   90.00
_cell.angle_gamma   90.00
#
_symmetry.space_group_name_H-M   'P 1'
#
loop_
_entity.id
_entity.type
_entity.pdbx_description
1 polymer ?
#
loop_
_entity_poly.entity_id
_entity_poly.type
_entity_poly.pdbx_seq_one_letter_code
_entity_poly.pdbx_strand_id
1 'polypeptide(L)'
;MATSDIEMTGTKRSGEEIGNVYRKKFKASELPISPGQRAAIDNLLYSFKKKGGFDAARKKIWAEFNNDSEAKKSFIVSLIEMAESEIERDPSLLSRERGKAATLIEGAVDRSDLYKSVENAIDALSANCLEEILDTLRSIRRQEVGEEIATAEQRKGNTTDEEYARLVEAKRQEREEARLKELEMKKKLEEERAKAEAEERQRQRELRRQQKEAERKEREEREEKRRVEREKRREEERKLEEQREKEREERRRRRDEEEREHRERRREERERERGERKRT
;
A
#
# COMPACT_ATOMS: atom_id res chain seq x y z
N MET A 1 -13.92 17.39 -19.26
CA MET A 1 -13.33 16.47 -18.27
C MET A 1 -13.64 15.06 -18.71
N ALA A 2 -12.65 14.34 -19.24
CA ALA A 2 -12.74 12.93 -19.58
C ALA A 2 -11.61 12.26 -18.80
N THR A 3 -11.99 11.32 -17.93
CA THR A 3 -11.16 10.61 -16.97
C THR A 3 -10.23 9.63 -17.68
N SER A 4 -8.94 9.75 -17.40
CA SER A 4 -7.91 8.79 -17.80
C SER A 4 -7.90 7.60 -16.84
N ASP A 5 -8.30 6.43 -17.32
CA ASP A 5 -8.09 5.15 -16.64
C ASP A 5 -6.59 4.80 -16.67
N ILE A 6 -5.96 4.82 -15.49
CA ILE A 6 -4.63 4.25 -15.27
C ILE A 6 -4.85 2.91 -14.59
N GLU A 7 -4.81 1.84 -15.39
CA GLU A 7 -4.78 0.47 -14.90
C GLU A 7 -3.49 0.23 -14.09
N MET A 8 -3.65 0.18 -12.77
CA MET A 8 -2.61 -0.29 -11.86
C MET A 8 -2.49 -1.82 -11.97
N THR A 9 -1.58 -2.30 -12.81
CA THR A 9 -1.18 -3.71 -12.87
C THR A 9 -0.37 -4.08 -11.63
N GLY A 10 -1.05 -4.23 -10.49
CA GLY A 10 -0.51 -4.86 -9.30
C GLY A 10 -0.60 -6.38 -9.42
N THR A 11 0.45 -7.02 -9.94
CA THR A 11 0.55 -8.48 -10.00
C THR A 11 0.53 -9.04 -8.58
N LYS A 12 -0.65 -9.43 -8.08
CA LYS A 12 -0.80 -10.24 -6.87
C LYS A 12 -0.14 -11.58 -7.15
N ARG A 13 1.09 -11.78 -6.67
CA ARG A 13 1.68 -13.13 -6.61
C ARG A 13 0.79 -13.97 -5.71
N SER A 14 0.18 -15.00 -6.28
CA SER A 14 -0.68 -15.92 -5.55
C SER A 14 0.17 -16.66 -4.50
N GLY A 15 -0.42 -16.87 -3.31
CA GLY A 15 0.25 -17.55 -2.20
C GLY A 15 0.70 -19.00 -2.50
N GLU A 16 0.32 -19.54 -3.66
CA GLU A 16 0.72 -20.85 -4.16
C GLU A 16 2.16 -20.89 -4.73
N GLU A 17 2.74 -19.75 -5.12
CA GLU A 17 4.13 -19.71 -5.60
C GLU A 17 5.16 -20.00 -4.49
N ILE A 18 4.79 -19.82 -3.22
CA ILE A 18 5.67 -20.04 -2.07
C ILE A 18 5.95 -21.54 -1.86
N GLY A 19 5.01 -22.42 -2.24
CA GLY A 19 5.13 -23.87 -2.07
C GLY A 19 6.06 -24.56 -3.08
N ASN A 20 6.41 -23.89 -4.19
CA ASN A 20 7.20 -24.50 -5.28
C ASN A 20 8.70 -24.15 -5.22
N VAL A 21 9.14 -23.40 -4.19
CA VAL A 21 10.53 -22.98 -3.99
C VAL A 21 11.43 -24.16 -3.55
N TYR A 22 10.84 -25.23 -3.00
CA TYR A 22 11.57 -26.32 -2.36
C TYR A 22 12.30 -27.30 -3.31
N ARG A 23 12.19 -27.15 -4.64
CA ARG A 23 12.90 -28.02 -5.61
C ARG A 23 13.73 -27.28 -6.65
N LYS A 24 14.05 -26.01 -6.42
CA LYS A 24 14.99 -25.28 -7.27
C LYS A 24 16.40 -25.48 -6.73
N LYS A 25 17.28 -26.13 -7.50
CA LYS A 25 18.72 -26.15 -7.20
C LYS A 25 19.24 -24.72 -7.38
N PHE A 26 19.39 -23.99 -6.29
CA PHE A 26 19.90 -22.62 -6.30
C PHE A 26 21.31 -22.63 -6.88
N LYS A 27 21.50 -21.95 -8.02
CA LYS A 27 22.84 -21.69 -8.54
C LYS A 27 23.48 -20.58 -7.71
N ALA A 28 24.82 -20.53 -7.66
CA ALA A 28 25.53 -19.44 -6.98
C ALA A 28 25.14 -18.04 -7.51
N SER A 29 24.71 -17.95 -8.77
CA SER A 29 24.15 -16.73 -9.37
C SER A 29 22.80 -16.30 -8.79
N GLU A 30 22.04 -17.23 -8.19
CA GLU A 30 20.73 -16.98 -7.60
C GLU A 30 20.80 -16.63 -6.10
N LEU A 31 21.99 -16.63 -5.50
CA LEU A 31 22.18 -16.13 -4.14
C LEU A 31 21.77 -14.64 -4.07
N PRO A 32 21.02 -14.22 -3.03
CA PRO A 32 20.61 -12.84 -2.83
C PRO A 32 21.78 -11.97 -2.30
N ILE A 33 22.91 -12.00 -3.00
CA ILE A 33 24.09 -11.19 -2.72
C ILE A 33 24.11 -9.96 -3.63
N SER A 34 24.63 -8.84 -3.13
CA SER A 34 24.72 -7.62 -3.92
C SER A 34 25.71 -7.80 -5.09
N PRO A 35 25.57 -7.05 -6.20
CA PRO A 35 26.55 -7.09 -7.29
C PRO A 35 27.98 -6.81 -6.83
N GLY A 36 28.16 -5.91 -5.84
CA GLY A 36 29.47 -5.63 -5.24
C GLY A 36 30.04 -6.82 -4.47
N GLN A 37 29.20 -7.56 -3.74
CA GLN A 37 29.61 -8.79 -3.06
C GLN A 37 30.03 -9.88 -4.05
N ARG A 38 29.32 -10.02 -5.18
CA ARG A 38 29.71 -10.96 -6.25
C ARG A 38 31.08 -10.61 -6.81
N ALA A 39 31.29 -9.35 -7.20
CA ALA A 39 32.57 -8.90 -7.72
C ALA A 39 33.71 -9.10 -6.70
N ALA A 40 33.45 -8.90 -5.40
CA ALA A 40 34.44 -9.17 -4.36
C ALA A 40 34.83 -10.66 -4.28
N ILE A 41 33.86 -11.58 -4.39
CA ILE A 41 34.11 -13.02 -4.41
C ILE A 41 34.91 -13.41 -5.67
N ASP A 42 34.52 -12.91 -6.84
CA ASP A 42 35.20 -13.22 -8.11
C ASP A 42 36.65 -12.70 -8.13
N ASN A 43 36.88 -11.49 -7.60
CA ASN A 43 38.22 -10.94 -7.44
C ASN A 43 39.06 -11.76 -6.46
N LEU A 44 38.48 -12.20 -5.35
CA LEU A 44 39.17 -13.00 -4.35
C LEU A 44 39.51 -14.40 -4.90
N LEU A 45 38.64 -15.00 -5.70
CA LEU A 45 38.94 -16.24 -6.46
C LEU A 45 40.09 -16.03 -7.45
N TYR A 46 40.08 -14.92 -8.18
CA TYR A 46 41.15 -14.57 -9.11
C TYR A 46 42.49 -14.40 -8.38
N SER A 47 42.51 -13.63 -7.30
CA SER A 47 43.71 -13.41 -6.48
C SER A 47 44.22 -14.69 -5.84
N PHE A 48 43.34 -15.57 -5.37
CA PHE A 48 43.72 -16.88 -4.83
C PHE A 48 44.41 -17.77 -5.87
N LYS A 49 43.86 -17.84 -7.09
CA LYS A 49 44.48 -18.55 -8.21
C LYS A 49 45.81 -17.91 -8.60
N LYS A 50 45.85 -16.58 -8.74
CA LYS A 50 47.06 -15.83 -9.14
C LYS A 50 48.20 -15.97 -8.13
N LYS A 51 47.90 -16.01 -6.83
CA LYS A 51 48.89 -16.22 -5.75
C LYS A 51 49.29 -17.69 -5.58
N GLY A 52 48.78 -18.60 -6.41
CA GLY A 52 49.13 -20.02 -6.37
C GLY A 52 48.48 -20.82 -5.25
N GLY A 53 47.45 -20.28 -4.58
CA GLY A 53 46.74 -20.97 -3.49
C GLY A 53 46.08 -22.27 -3.96
N PHE A 54 45.55 -22.29 -5.17
CA PHE A 54 44.97 -23.50 -5.77
C PHE A 54 46.03 -24.60 -5.96
N ASP A 55 47.20 -24.25 -6.49
CA ASP A 55 48.27 -25.21 -6.71
C ASP A 55 48.87 -25.72 -5.40
N ALA A 56 48.95 -24.86 -4.38
CA ALA A 56 49.39 -25.26 -3.04
C ALA A 56 48.43 -26.29 -2.43
N ALA A 57 47.11 -26.03 -2.46
CA ALA A 57 46.10 -26.97 -1.99
C ALA A 57 46.13 -28.29 -2.76
N ARG A 58 46.20 -28.24 -4.10
CA ARG A 58 46.30 -29.44 -4.95
C ARG A 58 47.53 -30.29 -4.60
N LYS A 59 48.70 -29.65 -4.44
CA LYS A 59 49.94 -30.35 -4.07
C LYS A 59 49.84 -30.99 -2.69
N LYS A 60 49.20 -30.30 -1.73
CA LYS A 60 49.00 -30.82 -0.38
C LYS A 60 48.09 -32.05 -0.38
N ILE A 61 46.90 -31.95 -1.00
CA ILE A 61 45.97 -33.08 -1.13
C ILE A 61 46.65 -34.27 -1.81
N TRP A 62 47.42 -34.02 -2.87
CA TRP A 62 48.17 -35.06 -3.56
C TRP A 62 49.25 -35.71 -2.68
N ALA A 63 49.95 -34.92 -1.86
CA ALA A 63 50.96 -35.43 -0.94
C ALA A 63 50.34 -36.28 0.18
N GLU A 64 49.25 -35.81 0.79
CA GLU A 64 48.52 -36.55 1.83
C GLU A 64 47.94 -37.86 1.28
N PHE A 65 47.36 -37.82 0.08
CA PHE A 65 46.89 -39.02 -0.59
C PHE A 65 48.02 -40.03 -0.86
N ASN A 66 49.21 -39.55 -1.27
CA ASN A 66 50.30 -40.43 -1.64
C ASN A 66 51.09 -41.02 -0.47
N ASN A 67 51.28 -40.24 0.60
CA ASN A 67 52.16 -40.59 1.71
C ASN A 67 51.39 -41.27 2.85
N ASP A 68 50.21 -40.76 3.18
CA ASP A 68 49.54 -41.09 4.46
C ASP A 68 48.19 -41.79 4.28
N SER A 69 47.68 -41.89 3.05
CA SER A 69 46.33 -42.41 2.82
C SER A 69 46.26 -43.93 2.81
N GLU A 70 45.53 -44.48 3.78
CA GLU A 70 45.01 -45.85 3.74
C GLU A 70 44.18 -46.11 2.47
N ALA A 71 43.50 -45.09 1.94
CA ALA A 71 42.70 -45.21 0.72
C ALA A 71 43.54 -45.61 -0.50
N LYS A 72 44.77 -45.11 -0.63
CA LYS A 72 45.69 -45.54 -1.70
C LYS A 72 46.07 -47.02 -1.55
N LYS A 73 46.33 -47.47 -0.33
CA LYS A 73 46.67 -48.88 -0.04
C LYS A 73 45.48 -49.79 -0.35
N SER A 74 44.30 -49.43 0.15
CA SER A 74 43.04 -50.14 -0.12
C SER A 74 42.72 -50.18 -1.62
N PHE A 75 42.96 -49.09 -2.35
CA PHE A 75 42.79 -49.05 -3.80
C PHE A 75 43.74 -50.01 -4.52
N ILE A 76 45.02 -50.04 -4.14
CA ILE A 76 45.99 -50.97 -4.74
C ILE A 76 45.57 -52.42 -4.49
N VAL A 77 45.13 -52.76 -3.27
CA VAL A 77 44.64 -54.11 -2.94
C VAL A 77 43.42 -54.45 -3.79
N SER A 78 42.43 -53.57 -3.85
CA SER A 78 41.21 -53.79 -4.64
C SER A 78 41.50 -53.90 -6.15
N LEU A 79 42.50 -53.16 -6.64
CA LEU A 79 42.96 -53.22 -8.02
C LEU A 79 43.64 -54.56 -8.33
N ILE A 80 44.44 -55.08 -7.41
CA ILE A 80 45.06 -56.41 -7.52
C ILE A 80 43.98 -57.49 -7.53
N GLU A 81 43.05 -57.46 -6.56
CA GLU A 81 41.95 -58.42 -6.48
C GLU A 81 41.10 -58.42 -7.76
N MET A 82 40.81 -57.24 -8.32
CA MET A 82 40.09 -57.14 -9.58
C MET A 82 40.89 -57.68 -10.76
N ALA A 83 42.19 -57.36 -10.84
CA ALA A 83 43.06 -57.91 -11.88
C ALA A 83 43.16 -59.44 -11.80
N GLU A 84 43.26 -60.00 -10.60
CA GLU A 84 43.23 -61.44 -10.35
C GLU A 84 41.91 -62.06 -10.80
N SER A 85 40.76 -61.44 -10.46
CA SER A 85 39.44 -61.92 -10.91
C SER A 85 39.27 -61.92 -12.43
N GLU A 86 39.84 -60.93 -13.13
CA GLU A 86 39.80 -60.88 -14.60
C GLU A 86 40.75 -61.91 -15.23
N ILE A 87 41.88 -62.21 -14.58
CA ILE A 87 42.79 -63.30 -14.97
C ILE A 87 42.13 -64.68 -14.75
N GLU A 88 41.39 -64.87 -13.66
CA GLU A 88 40.63 -66.10 -13.41
C GLU A 88 39.51 -66.28 -14.46
N ARG A 89 38.86 -65.18 -14.83
CA ARG A 89 37.81 -65.18 -15.86
C ARG A 89 38.35 -65.45 -17.26
N ASP A 90 39.48 -64.84 -17.62
CA ASP A 90 40.17 -65.07 -18.89
C ASP A 90 41.66 -65.39 -18.66
N PRO A 91 42.00 -66.69 -18.48
CA PRO A 91 43.38 -67.12 -18.29
C PRO A 91 44.28 -66.81 -19.50
N SER A 92 43.70 -66.55 -20.69
CA SER A 92 44.48 -66.21 -21.89
C SER A 92 45.19 -64.86 -21.76
N LEU A 93 44.76 -63.99 -20.83
CA LEU A 93 45.42 -62.72 -20.52
C LEU A 93 46.87 -62.91 -20.09
N LEU A 94 47.20 -64.00 -19.38
CA LEU A 94 48.58 -64.32 -18.97
C LEU A 94 49.47 -64.75 -20.15
N SER A 95 48.88 -65.32 -21.20
CA SER A 95 49.59 -65.74 -22.41
C SER A 95 49.78 -64.61 -23.43
N ARG A 96 49.06 -63.49 -23.26
CA ARG A 96 49.04 -62.36 -24.17
C ARG A 96 50.20 -61.39 -23.89
N GLU A 97 50.48 -60.51 -24.84
CA GLU A 97 51.43 -59.41 -24.61
C GLU A 97 50.98 -58.54 -23.43
N ARG A 98 51.90 -58.29 -22.49
CA ARG A 98 51.63 -57.57 -21.24
C ARG A 98 50.85 -56.26 -21.44
N GLY A 99 51.19 -55.49 -22.47
CA GLY A 99 50.50 -54.23 -22.77
C GLY A 99 49.03 -54.43 -23.19
N LYS A 100 48.74 -55.46 -24.00
CA LYS A 100 47.37 -55.77 -24.43
C LYS A 100 46.54 -56.36 -23.30
N ALA A 101 47.15 -57.15 -22.42
CA ALA A 101 46.49 -57.67 -21.23
C ALA A 101 46.18 -56.53 -20.23
N ALA A 102 47.14 -55.63 -20.01
CA ALA A 102 46.97 -54.48 -19.13
C ALA A 102 45.82 -53.58 -19.58
N THR A 103 45.70 -53.27 -20.88
CA THR A 103 44.60 -52.42 -21.38
C THR A 103 43.22 -53.07 -21.26
N LEU A 104 43.14 -54.40 -21.34
CA LEU A 104 41.89 -55.13 -21.14
C LEU A 104 41.45 -55.11 -19.66
N ILE A 105 42.40 -55.29 -18.74
CA ILE A 105 42.17 -55.21 -17.30
C ILE A 105 41.83 -53.77 -16.89
N GLU A 106 42.57 -52.78 -17.38
CA GLU A 106 42.29 -51.35 -17.17
C GLU A 106 40.86 -51.01 -17.61
N GLY A 107 40.44 -51.45 -18.80
CA GLY A 107 39.07 -51.25 -19.24
C GLY A 107 38.02 -51.93 -18.35
N ALA A 108 38.33 -53.05 -17.71
CA ALA A 108 37.45 -53.69 -16.73
C ALA A 108 37.36 -52.89 -15.44
N VAL A 109 38.49 -52.37 -14.96
CA VAL A 109 38.56 -51.47 -13.80
C VAL A 109 37.81 -50.16 -14.05
N ASP A 110 37.91 -49.56 -15.24
CA ASP A 110 37.17 -48.33 -15.62
C ASP A 110 35.65 -48.49 -15.58
N ARG A 111 35.16 -49.70 -15.84
CA ARG A 111 33.73 -50.03 -15.75
C ARG A 111 33.30 -50.36 -14.33
N SER A 112 34.26 -50.61 -13.44
CA SER A 112 33.99 -50.87 -12.03
C SER A 112 33.85 -49.57 -11.25
N ASP A 113 33.26 -49.67 -10.06
CA ASP A 113 33.11 -48.54 -9.15
C ASP A 113 34.36 -48.28 -8.29
N LEU A 114 35.50 -48.91 -8.60
CA LEU A 114 36.74 -48.78 -7.81
C LEU A 114 37.26 -47.34 -7.72
N TYR A 115 37.11 -46.54 -8.77
CA TYR A 115 37.54 -45.14 -8.73
C TYR A 115 36.69 -44.28 -7.80
N LYS A 116 35.40 -44.61 -7.59
CA LYS A 116 34.51 -43.83 -6.73
C LYS A 116 34.96 -43.83 -5.26
N SER A 117 35.56 -44.93 -4.80
CA SER A 117 36.08 -45.00 -3.42
C SER A 117 37.27 -44.04 -3.22
N VAL A 118 38.14 -43.95 -4.23
CA VAL A 118 39.28 -43.02 -4.25
C VAL A 118 38.80 -41.58 -4.37
N GLU A 119 37.83 -41.31 -5.24
CA GLU A 119 37.20 -39.97 -5.36
C GLU A 119 36.65 -39.50 -4.02
N ASN A 120 35.88 -40.34 -3.32
CA ASN A 120 35.35 -40.01 -2.00
C ASN A 120 36.46 -39.73 -0.96
N ALA A 121 37.57 -40.47 -1.03
CA ALA A 121 38.72 -40.23 -0.16
C ALA A 121 39.40 -38.90 -0.47
N ILE A 122 39.55 -38.54 -1.75
CA ILE A 122 40.08 -37.25 -2.20
C ILE A 122 39.14 -36.11 -1.79
N ASP A 123 37.82 -36.31 -1.87
CA ASP A 123 36.84 -35.32 -1.41
C ASP A 123 36.93 -35.08 0.10
N ALA A 124 37.13 -36.14 0.90
CA ALA A 124 37.37 -36.02 2.33
C ALA A 124 38.67 -35.26 2.66
N LEU A 125 39.76 -35.55 1.94
CA LEU A 125 41.02 -34.79 2.08
C LEU A 125 40.86 -33.33 1.65
N SER A 126 40.09 -33.09 0.59
CA SER A 126 39.77 -31.74 0.12
C SER A 126 38.97 -30.97 1.18
N ALA A 127 38.03 -31.63 1.86
CA ALA A 127 37.26 -31.05 2.97
C ALA A 127 38.15 -30.64 4.14
N ASN A 128 39.14 -31.46 4.50
CA ASN A 128 40.11 -31.13 5.56
C ASN A 128 40.99 -29.93 5.19
N CYS A 129 41.32 -29.76 3.91
CA CYS A 129 42.10 -28.61 3.43
C CYS A 129 41.28 -27.31 3.35
N LEU A 130 39.95 -27.34 3.53
CA LEU A 130 39.10 -26.15 3.38
C LEU A 130 39.44 -25.05 4.39
N GLU A 131 39.75 -25.40 5.65
CA GLU A 131 40.07 -24.41 6.68
C GLU A 131 41.32 -23.60 6.32
N GLU A 132 42.36 -24.27 5.84
CA GLU A 132 43.60 -23.61 5.40
C GLU A 132 43.37 -22.74 4.17
N ILE A 133 42.57 -23.24 3.20
CA ILE A 133 42.17 -22.44 2.05
C ILE A 133 41.43 -21.18 2.53
N LEU A 134 40.48 -21.30 3.46
CA LEU A 134 39.76 -20.16 4.02
C LEU A 134 40.71 -19.17 4.69
N ASP A 135 41.72 -19.62 5.41
CA ASP A 135 42.70 -18.74 6.05
C ASP A 135 43.58 -18.00 5.05
N THR A 136 44.00 -18.68 3.96
CA THR A 136 44.69 -18.00 2.87
C THR A 136 43.80 -16.96 2.19
N LEU A 137 42.52 -17.27 1.94
CA LEU A 137 41.55 -16.34 1.36
C LEU A 137 41.33 -15.12 2.26
N ARG A 138 41.20 -15.33 3.58
CA ARG A 138 41.10 -14.24 4.57
C ARG A 138 42.36 -13.39 4.59
N SER A 139 43.55 -14.00 4.48
CA SER A 139 44.82 -13.27 4.37
C SER A 139 44.87 -12.40 3.11
N ILE A 140 44.44 -12.93 1.97
CA ILE A 140 44.33 -12.17 0.71
C ILE A 140 43.36 -11.01 0.87
N ARG A 141 42.18 -11.22 1.47
CA ARG A 141 41.18 -10.16 1.68
C ARG A 141 41.69 -9.05 2.59
N ARG A 142 42.38 -9.41 3.68
CA ARG A 142 43.02 -8.44 4.59
C ARG A 142 44.05 -7.58 3.86
N GLN A 143 44.83 -8.16 2.94
CA GLN A 143 45.81 -7.41 2.14
C GLN A 143 45.15 -6.49 1.10
N GLU A 144 44.02 -6.87 0.53
CA GLU A 144 43.35 -6.10 -0.54
C GLU A 144 42.52 -4.92 -0.02
N VAL A 145 41.82 -5.10 1.10
CA VAL A 145 40.81 -4.13 1.59
C VAL A 145 41.15 -3.57 2.97
N GLY A 146 42.15 -4.15 3.65
CA GLY A 146 42.55 -3.76 4.99
C GLY A 146 41.85 -4.58 6.09
N GLU A 147 42.43 -4.54 7.29
CA GLU A 147 42.04 -5.38 8.42
C GLU A 147 40.65 -5.05 8.98
N GLU A 148 40.30 -3.76 9.04
CA GLU A 148 39.02 -3.31 9.61
C GLU A 148 37.81 -3.77 8.78
N ILE A 149 37.89 -3.61 7.45
CA ILE A 149 36.80 -4.00 6.55
C ILE A 149 36.71 -5.53 6.47
N ALA A 150 37.84 -6.22 6.37
CA ALA A 150 37.87 -7.69 6.32
C ALA A 150 37.30 -8.34 7.59
N THR A 151 37.62 -7.80 8.77
CA THR A 151 37.08 -8.31 10.04
C THR A 151 35.59 -8.02 10.20
N ALA A 152 35.11 -6.86 9.74
CA ALA A 152 33.68 -6.55 9.70
C ALA A 152 32.89 -7.47 8.75
N GLU A 153 33.44 -7.75 7.56
CA GLU A 153 32.88 -8.72 6.61
C GLU A 153 32.83 -10.13 7.22
N GLN A 154 33.91 -10.56 7.88
CA GLN A 154 33.97 -11.85 8.55
C GLN A 154 32.96 -11.99 9.68
N ARG A 155 32.78 -10.95 10.52
CA ARG A 155 31.78 -10.95 11.59
C ARG A 155 30.35 -11.05 11.04
N LYS A 156 30.06 -10.33 9.95
CA LYS A 156 28.76 -10.42 9.25
C LYS A 156 28.54 -11.79 8.60
N GLY A 157 29.60 -12.40 8.06
CA GLY A 157 29.54 -13.75 7.48
C GLY A 157 29.38 -14.86 8.52
N ASN A 158 29.93 -14.66 9.73
CA ASN A 158 29.84 -15.60 10.85
C ASN A 158 28.61 -15.39 11.73
N THR A 159 27.67 -14.52 11.33
CA THR A 159 26.42 -14.35 12.07
C THR A 159 25.66 -15.66 12.07
N THR A 160 25.35 -16.18 13.25
CA THR A 160 24.67 -17.47 13.39
C THR A 160 23.19 -17.36 13.00
N ASP A 161 22.58 -18.49 12.66
CA ASP A 161 21.14 -18.53 12.33
C ASP A 161 20.28 -18.00 13.49
N GLU A 162 20.69 -18.23 14.73
CA GLU A 162 20.01 -17.72 15.93
C GLU A 162 20.09 -16.20 16.04
N GLU A 163 21.26 -15.61 15.79
CA GLU A 163 21.44 -14.16 15.75
C GLU A 163 20.63 -13.53 14.62
N TYR A 164 20.59 -14.20 13.46
CA TYR A 164 19.77 -13.76 12.34
C TYR A 164 18.28 -13.79 12.68
N ALA A 165 17.81 -14.85 13.36
CA ALA A 165 16.43 -14.95 13.83
C ALA A 165 16.07 -13.79 14.76
N ARG A 166 16.94 -13.46 15.73
CA ARG A 166 16.74 -12.31 16.63
C ARG A 166 16.68 -10.98 15.87
N LEU A 167 17.54 -10.79 14.86
CA LEU A 167 17.51 -9.60 14.01
C LEU A 167 16.20 -9.48 13.22
N VAL A 168 15.68 -10.60 12.72
CA VAL A 168 14.40 -10.64 12.00
C VAL A 168 13.22 -10.35 12.94
N GLU A 169 13.24 -10.91 14.15
CA GLU A 169 12.25 -10.64 15.19
C GLU A 169 12.26 -9.19 15.63
N ALA A 170 13.43 -8.60 15.89
CA ALA A 170 13.55 -7.18 16.21
C ALA A 170 12.96 -6.29 15.10
N LYS A 171 13.31 -6.56 13.84
CA LYS A 171 12.71 -5.85 12.69
C LYS A 171 11.21 -6.09 12.55
N ARG A 172 10.69 -7.21 13.03
CA ARG A 172 9.25 -7.49 13.05
C ARG A 172 8.58 -6.68 14.16
N GLN A 173 9.16 -6.64 15.35
CA GLN A 173 8.70 -5.82 16.47
C GLN A 173 8.69 -4.33 16.09
N GLU A 174 9.75 -3.82 15.47
CA GLU A 174 9.79 -2.44 14.97
C GLU A 174 8.66 -2.13 13.96
N ARG A 175 8.36 -3.08 13.06
CA ARG A 175 7.25 -2.96 12.10
C ARG A 175 5.89 -3.01 12.79
N GLU A 176 5.74 -3.86 13.80
CA GLU A 176 4.52 -3.97 14.60
C GLU A 176 4.31 -2.69 15.44
N GLU A 177 5.35 -2.15 16.07
CA GLU A 177 5.32 -0.88 16.79
C GLU A 177 4.99 0.30 15.87
N ALA A 178 5.60 0.37 14.68
CA ALA A 178 5.30 1.40 13.70
C ALA A 178 3.82 1.32 13.26
N ARG A 179 3.30 0.10 13.04
CA ARG A 179 1.90 -0.13 12.71
C ARG A 179 0.95 0.26 13.84
N LEU A 180 1.32 -0.01 15.10
CA LEU A 180 0.55 0.41 16.27
C LEU A 180 0.49 1.94 16.39
N LYS A 181 1.64 2.62 16.26
CA LYS A 181 1.72 4.09 16.26
C LYS A 181 0.88 4.70 15.13
N GLU A 182 0.92 4.13 13.93
CA GLU A 182 0.09 4.59 12.81
C GLU A 182 -1.40 4.39 13.11
N LEU A 183 -1.78 3.27 13.72
CA LEU A 183 -3.17 3.00 14.12
C LEU A 183 -3.65 4.00 15.19
N GLU A 184 -2.82 4.31 16.18
CA GLU A 184 -3.12 5.32 17.20
C GLU A 184 -3.28 6.72 16.61
N MET A 185 -2.40 7.10 15.68
CA MET A 185 -2.51 8.39 14.98
C MET A 185 -3.80 8.47 14.14
N LYS A 186 -4.18 7.37 13.46
CA LYS A 186 -5.45 7.31 12.72
C LYS A 186 -6.65 7.45 13.65
N LYS A 187 -6.65 6.76 14.80
CA LYS A 187 -7.73 6.89 15.80
C LYS A 187 -7.86 8.32 16.34
N LYS A 188 -6.74 8.97 16.68
CA LYS A 188 -6.75 10.37 17.12
C LYS A 188 -7.32 11.31 16.06
N LEU A 189 -6.93 11.12 14.79
CA LEU A 189 -7.46 11.91 13.68
C LEU A 189 -8.96 11.68 13.47
N GLU A 190 -9.43 10.45 13.63
CA GLU A 190 -10.86 10.11 13.54
C GLU A 190 -11.66 10.74 14.69
N GLU A 191 -11.13 10.70 15.92
CA GLU A 191 -11.75 11.36 17.07
C GLU A 191 -11.80 12.89 16.92
N GLU A 192 -10.74 13.52 16.42
CA GLU A 192 -10.75 14.96 16.13
C GLU A 192 -11.73 15.32 15.01
N ARG A 193 -11.79 14.51 13.95
CA ARG A 193 -12.79 14.68 12.87
C ARG A 193 -14.21 14.51 13.39
N ALA A 194 -14.46 13.52 14.24
CA ALA A 194 -15.77 13.29 14.84
C ALA A 194 -16.19 14.45 15.75
N LYS A 195 -15.25 15.02 16.52
CA LYS A 195 -15.49 16.23 17.33
C LYS A 195 -15.78 17.45 16.46
N ALA A 196 -15.01 17.67 15.40
CA ALA A 196 -15.22 18.77 14.46
C ALA A 196 -16.58 18.65 13.74
N GLU A 197 -16.95 17.44 13.29
CA GLU A 197 -18.25 17.20 12.66
C GLU A 197 -19.41 17.36 13.65
N ALA A 198 -19.24 16.94 14.90
CA ALA A 198 -20.24 17.16 15.95
C ALA A 198 -20.43 18.66 16.24
N GLU A 199 -19.34 19.42 16.31
CA GLU A 199 -19.39 20.88 16.50
C GLU A 199 -20.03 21.59 15.29
N GLU A 200 -19.67 21.20 14.07
CA GLU A 200 -20.28 21.74 12.85
C GLU A 200 -21.79 21.43 12.79
N ARG A 201 -22.19 20.20 13.14
CA ARG A 201 -23.61 19.81 13.24
C ARG A 201 -24.35 20.63 14.30
N GLN A 202 -23.70 20.98 15.42
CA GLN A 202 -24.31 21.86 16.42
C GLN A 202 -24.47 23.29 15.87
N ARG A 203 -23.43 23.86 15.25
CA ARG A 203 -23.49 25.19 14.62
C ARG A 203 -24.58 25.26 13.53
N GLN A 204 -24.69 24.24 12.69
CA GLN A 204 -25.76 24.16 11.67
C GLN A 204 -27.16 24.09 12.31
N ARG A 205 -27.32 23.35 13.42
CA ARG A 205 -28.60 23.29 14.16
C ARG A 205 -28.96 24.63 14.77
N GLU A 206 -28.01 25.37 15.32
CA GLU A 206 -28.23 26.71 15.86
C GLU A 206 -28.58 27.71 14.77
N LEU A 207 -27.83 27.71 13.66
CA LEU A 207 -28.14 28.57 12.51
C LEU A 207 -29.55 28.29 11.96
N ARG A 208 -29.95 27.03 11.88
CA ARG A 208 -31.29 26.64 11.44
C ARG A 208 -32.37 27.05 12.45
N ARG A 209 -32.09 27.07 13.75
CA ARG A 209 -33.00 27.61 14.77
C ARG A 209 -33.17 29.12 14.60
N GLN A 210 -32.08 29.87 14.42
CA GLN A 210 -32.11 31.31 14.18
C GLN A 210 -32.85 31.66 12.88
N GLN A 211 -32.64 30.91 11.80
CA GLN A 211 -33.37 31.11 10.54
C GLN A 211 -34.87 30.86 10.72
N LYS A 212 -35.28 29.79 11.41
CA LYS A 212 -36.69 29.52 11.69
C LYS A 212 -37.34 30.60 12.57
N GLU A 213 -36.58 31.16 13.51
CA GLU A 213 -37.07 32.22 14.38
C GLU A 213 -37.19 33.57 13.63
N ALA A 214 -36.22 33.87 12.74
CA ALA A 214 -36.28 35.03 11.85
C ALA A 214 -37.44 34.91 10.85
N GLU A 215 -37.63 33.74 10.24
CA GLU A 215 -38.76 33.47 9.34
C GLU A 215 -40.10 33.60 10.06
N ARG A 216 -40.17 33.15 11.33
CA ARG A 216 -41.36 33.32 12.16
C ARG A 216 -41.65 34.81 12.44
N LYS A 217 -40.63 35.59 12.80
CA LYS A 217 -40.77 37.05 13.01
C LYS A 217 -41.17 37.77 11.72
N GLU A 218 -40.56 37.43 10.59
CA GLU A 218 -40.93 38.01 9.30
C GLU A 218 -42.38 37.66 8.90
N ARG A 219 -42.83 36.44 9.21
CA ARG A 219 -44.22 36.04 9.00
C ARG A 219 -45.18 36.81 9.90
N GLU A 220 -44.84 37.00 11.17
CA GLU A 220 -45.63 37.80 12.12
C GLU A 220 -45.71 39.28 11.66
N GLU A 221 -44.60 39.88 11.21
CA GLU A 221 -44.59 41.24 10.64
C GLU A 221 -45.40 41.36 9.34
N ARG A 222 -45.32 40.36 8.46
CA ARG A 222 -46.14 40.32 7.23
C ARG A 222 -47.62 40.19 7.55
N GLU A 223 -47.99 39.40 8.56
CA GLU A 223 -49.37 39.27 9.02
C GLU A 223 -49.88 40.56 9.68
N GLU A 224 -49.04 41.27 10.44
CA GLU A 224 -49.37 42.56 11.04
C GLU A 224 -49.53 43.67 10.00
N LYS A 225 -48.64 43.75 9.00
CA LYS A 225 -48.80 44.66 7.85
C LYS A 225 -50.09 44.40 7.09
N ARG A 226 -50.45 43.12 6.88
CA ARG A 226 -51.73 42.75 6.26
C ARG A 226 -52.94 43.13 7.12
N ARG A 227 -52.82 43.10 8.46
CA ARG A 227 -53.90 43.57 9.36
C ARG A 227 -54.08 45.08 9.27
N VAL A 228 -53.00 45.84 9.32
CA VAL A 228 -53.03 47.31 9.21
C VAL A 228 -53.55 47.75 7.83
N GLU A 229 -53.14 47.08 6.75
CA GLU A 229 -53.66 47.36 5.40
C GLU A 229 -55.16 47.08 5.28
N ARG A 230 -55.64 45.97 5.86
CA ARG A 230 -57.08 45.67 5.93
C ARG A 230 -57.85 46.69 6.75
N GLU A 231 -57.27 47.22 7.81
CA GLU A 231 -57.89 48.23 8.66
C GLU A 231 -57.97 49.59 7.95
N LYS A 232 -56.89 50.01 7.27
CA LYS A 232 -56.88 51.20 6.42
C LYS A 232 -57.91 51.10 5.29
N ARG A 233 -58.01 49.96 4.62
CA ARG A 233 -59.00 49.73 3.57
C ARG A 233 -60.44 49.83 4.10
N ARG A 234 -60.71 49.34 5.31
CA ARG A 234 -62.01 49.50 5.98
C ARG A 234 -62.30 50.94 6.37
N GLU A 235 -61.29 51.70 6.75
CA GLU A 235 -61.43 53.13 7.09
C GLU A 235 -61.66 53.99 5.84
N GLU A 236 -60.99 53.67 4.72
CA GLU A 236 -61.22 54.29 3.41
C GLU A 236 -62.63 53.98 2.87
N GLU A 237 -63.11 52.74 3.01
CA GLU A 237 -64.51 52.39 2.68
C GLU A 237 -65.51 53.18 3.52
N ARG A 238 -65.26 53.35 4.83
CA ARG A 238 -66.11 54.18 5.70
C ARG A 238 -66.12 55.64 5.29
N LYS A 239 -64.98 56.22 4.91
CA LYS A 239 -64.90 57.61 4.44
C LYS A 239 -65.63 57.79 3.10
N LEU A 240 -65.54 56.81 2.20
CA LEU A 240 -66.26 56.83 0.92
C LEU A 240 -67.78 56.68 1.12
N GLU A 241 -68.20 55.87 2.10
CA GLU A 241 -69.61 55.71 2.48
C GLU A 241 -70.16 56.99 3.12
N GLU A 242 -69.41 57.65 3.99
CA GLU A 242 -69.77 58.93 4.60
C GLU A 242 -69.87 60.07 3.56
N GLN A 243 -69.00 60.06 2.54
CA GLN A 243 -69.11 60.99 1.40
C GLN A 243 -70.37 60.73 0.55
N ARG A 244 -70.69 59.46 0.28
CA ARG A 244 -71.93 59.08 -0.42
C ARG A 244 -73.18 59.41 0.40
N GLU A 245 -73.09 59.35 1.72
CA GLU A 245 -74.19 59.71 2.62
C GLU A 245 -74.40 61.23 2.65
N LYS A 246 -73.33 62.04 2.70
CA LYS A 246 -73.39 63.50 2.57
C LYS A 246 -73.96 63.94 1.20
N GLU A 247 -73.57 63.26 0.12
CA GLU A 247 -74.14 63.50 -1.22
C GLU A 247 -75.64 63.16 -1.27
N ARG A 248 -76.07 62.07 -0.61
CA ARG A 248 -77.49 61.72 -0.47
C ARG A 248 -78.26 62.72 0.40
N GLU A 249 -77.64 63.27 1.42
CA GLU A 249 -78.23 64.28 2.31
C GLU A 249 -78.38 65.63 1.59
N GLU A 250 -77.39 66.06 0.80
CA GLU A 250 -77.52 67.24 -0.09
C GLU A 250 -78.63 67.06 -1.12
N ARG A 251 -78.78 65.85 -1.69
CA ARG A 251 -79.87 65.55 -2.63
C ARG A 251 -81.24 65.59 -1.96
N ARG A 252 -81.33 65.24 -0.67
CA ARG A 252 -82.56 65.38 0.13
C ARG A 252 -82.83 66.85 0.45
N ARG A 253 -81.82 67.62 0.85
CA ARG A 253 -81.97 69.05 1.12
C ARG A 253 -82.44 69.84 -0.10
N ARG A 254 -81.91 69.54 -1.30
CA ARG A 254 -82.38 70.14 -2.56
C ARG A 254 -83.85 69.83 -2.87
N ARG A 255 -84.32 68.61 -2.58
CA ARG A 255 -85.75 68.26 -2.73
C ARG A 255 -86.63 68.99 -1.73
N ASP A 256 -86.18 69.12 -0.49
CA ASP A 256 -86.95 69.82 0.55
C ASP A 256 -87.00 71.34 0.28
N GLU A 257 -85.96 71.92 -0.33
CA GLU A 257 -85.93 73.32 -0.80
C GLU A 257 -86.85 73.55 -2.01
N GLU A 258 -86.84 72.66 -3.00
CA GLU A 258 -87.78 72.69 -4.13
C GLU A 258 -89.24 72.54 -3.68
N GLU A 259 -89.52 71.71 -2.65
CA GLU A 259 -90.87 71.55 -2.10
C GLU A 259 -91.33 72.80 -1.30
N ARG A 260 -90.40 73.50 -0.62
CA ARG A 260 -90.68 74.79 0.03
C ARG A 260 -90.97 75.90 -0.97
N GLU A 261 -90.16 76.03 -2.02
CA GLU A 261 -90.41 77.01 -3.09
C GLU A 261 -91.72 76.73 -3.84
N HIS A 262 -92.07 75.46 -4.07
CA HIS A 262 -93.35 75.09 -4.68
C HIS A 262 -94.54 75.43 -3.77
N ARG A 263 -94.40 75.33 -2.44
CA ARG A 263 -95.43 75.77 -1.48
C ARG A 263 -95.57 77.29 -1.40
N GLU A 264 -94.48 78.05 -1.56
CA GLU A 264 -94.52 79.51 -1.59
C GLU A 264 -95.11 80.07 -2.89
N ARG A 265 -94.73 79.52 -4.06
CA ARG A 265 -95.37 79.90 -5.34
C ARG A 265 -96.88 79.65 -5.34
N ARG A 266 -97.33 78.54 -4.72
CA ARG A 266 -98.75 78.20 -4.58
C ARG A 266 -99.50 79.08 -3.55
N ARG A 267 -98.78 79.79 -2.67
CA ARG A 267 -99.34 80.83 -1.77
C ARG A 267 -99.47 82.17 -2.50
N GLU A 268 -98.46 82.58 -3.25
CA GLU A 268 -98.50 83.82 -4.04
C GLU A 268 -99.56 83.79 -5.14
N GLU A 269 -99.80 82.63 -5.76
CA GLU A 269 -100.82 82.44 -6.80
C GLU A 269 -102.26 82.59 -6.23
N ARG A 270 -102.48 82.17 -4.98
CA ARG A 270 -103.77 82.34 -4.25
C ARG A 270 -104.01 83.75 -3.75
N GLU A 271 -102.94 84.54 -3.58
CA GLU A 271 -103.05 85.96 -3.20
C GLU A 271 -103.31 86.86 -4.42
N ARG A 272 -102.81 86.50 -5.61
CA ARG A 272 -103.13 87.18 -6.88
C ARG A 272 -104.58 86.93 -7.33
N GLU A 273 -105.14 85.75 -7.10
CA GLU A 273 -106.56 85.43 -7.41
C GLU A 273 -107.60 86.16 -6.53
N ARG A 274 -107.22 86.69 -5.36
CA ARG A 274 -108.13 87.48 -4.49
C ARG A 274 -108.17 88.97 -4.85
N GLY A 275 -107.31 89.44 -5.75
CA GLY A 275 -107.23 90.84 -6.19
C GLY A 275 -108.17 91.22 -7.36
N GLU A 276 -108.66 90.26 -8.14
CA GLU A 276 -109.43 90.52 -9.37
C GLU A 276 -110.96 90.44 -9.24
N ARG A 277 -111.52 90.19 -8.05
CA ARG A 277 -112.99 90.11 -7.82
C ARG A 277 -113.64 91.34 -7.18
N LYS A 278 -113.04 92.53 -7.29
CA LYS A 278 -113.63 93.82 -6.86
C LYS A 278 -113.60 94.93 -7.93
N ARG A 279 -113.74 94.54 -9.20
CA ARG A 279 -114.11 95.43 -10.30
C ARG A 279 -115.26 94.83 -11.11
N THR A 280 -116.43 94.83 -10.50
CA THR A 280 -117.79 94.88 -11.09
C THR A 280 -118.72 95.29 -9.97
#